data_AF-A0A3N2BYX6-F1
#
_entry.id   AF-A0A3N2BYX6-F1
#
_cell.length_a   1.000
_cell.length_b   1.000
_cell.length_c   1.000
_cell.angle_alpha   90.00
_cell.angle_beta   90.00
_cell.angle_gamma   90.00
#
_symmetry.space_group_name_H-M   'P 1'
#
loop_
_entity.id
_entity.type
_entity.pdbx_description
1 polymer ?
#
loop_
_entity_poly.entity_id
_entity_poly.type
_entity_poly.pdbx_seq_one_letter_code
_entity_poly.pdbx_strand_id
1 'polypeptide(L)'
;MTRFTVDSSTLAAAARTAGEIASWSAGTALPDLPTDGGSLGHDGLANALGSFRGRWTTGISELQEDVSTISALLDAAATEYLELDASVGDAAHDASASSRSGGGGR
;
A
#
# COMPACT_ATOMS: atom_id res chain seq x y z
N MET A 1 20.11 4.86 -24.05
CA MET A 1 18.99 5.33 -23.21
C MET A 1 18.28 4.10 -22.68
N THR A 2 18.44 3.79 -21.39
CA THR A 2 17.69 2.73 -20.73
C THR A 2 16.23 3.18 -20.63
N ARG A 3 15.34 2.46 -21.32
CA ARG A 3 13.90 2.69 -21.26
C ARG A 3 13.44 2.33 -19.85
N PHE A 4 13.02 3.32 -19.08
CA PHE A 4 12.41 3.11 -17.76
C PHE A 4 10.97 2.65 -17.99
N THR A 5 10.70 1.37 -17.74
CA THR A 5 9.36 0.78 -17.79
C THR A 5 8.95 0.41 -16.38
N VAL A 6 7.92 1.08 -15.88
CA VAL A 6 7.27 0.72 -14.63
C VAL A 6 6.11 -0.21 -14.94
N ASP A 7 6.11 -1.38 -14.32
CA ASP A 7 5.00 -2.32 -14.41
C ASP A 7 3.89 -1.91 -13.44
N SER A 8 2.94 -1.11 -13.94
CA SER A 8 1.77 -0.65 -13.18
C SER A 8 0.89 -1.79 -12.68
N SER A 9 0.88 -2.95 -13.35
CA SER A 9 0.13 -4.12 -12.90
C SER A 9 0.74 -4.74 -11.65
N THR A 10 2.07 -4.73 -11.55
CA THR A 10 2.79 -5.14 -10.34
C THR A 10 2.57 -4.17 -9.18
N LEU A 11 2.54 -2.85 -9.44
CA LEU A 11 2.19 -1.87 -8.39
C LEU A 11 0.77 -2.07 -7.86
N ALA A 12 -0.22 -2.24 -8.75
CA ALA A 12 -1.60 -2.46 -8.35
C ALA A 12 -1.79 -3.78 -7.58
N ALA A 13 -1.06 -4.83 -7.96
CA ALA A 13 -1.04 -6.09 -7.21
C ALA A 13 -0.45 -5.90 -5.80
N ALA A 14 0.65 -5.15 -5.68
CA ALA A 14 1.25 -4.84 -4.39
C ALA A 14 0.32 -4.00 -3.50
N ALA A 15 -0.40 -3.03 -4.06
CA ALA A 15 -1.40 -2.23 -3.33
C ALA A 15 -2.53 -3.11 -2.76
N ARG A 16 -3.00 -4.09 -3.54
CA ARG A 16 -4.02 -5.06 -3.12
C ARG A 16 -3.50 -5.96 -1.99
N THR A 17 -2.30 -6.52 -2.14
CA THR A 17 -1.67 -7.34 -1.10
C THR A 17 -1.45 -6.55 0.20
N ALA A 18 -1.08 -5.27 0.11
CA ALA A 18 -1.01 -4.40 1.28
C ALA A 18 -2.39 -4.26 1.95
N GLY A 19 -3.46 -3.98 1.19
CA GLY A 19 -4.82 -3.92 1.73
C GLY A 19 -5.29 -5.22 2.42
N GLU A 20 -4.90 -6.38 1.88
CA GLU A 20 -5.16 -7.69 2.49
C GLU A 20 -4.41 -7.88 3.82
N ILE A 21 -3.14 -7.44 3.89
CA ILE A 21 -2.34 -7.46 5.13
C ILE A 21 -2.97 -6.57 6.21
N ALA A 22 -3.41 -5.36 5.84
CA ALA A 22 -4.13 -4.48 6.77
C ALA A 22 -5.39 -5.15 7.32
N SER A 23 -6.17 -5.77 6.45
CA SER A 23 -7.41 -6.48 6.83
C SER A 23 -7.15 -7.66 7.77
N TRP A 24 -6.06 -8.41 7.57
CA TRP A 24 -5.67 -9.50 8.47
C TRP A 24 -5.22 -8.99 9.85
N SER A 25 -4.46 -7.89 9.88
CA SER A 25 -3.98 -7.28 11.12
C SER A 25 -5.12 -6.69 11.98
N ALA A 26 -6.25 -6.32 11.38
CA ALA A 26 -7.45 -5.90 12.11
C ALA A 26 -8.09 -7.05 12.90
N GLY A 27 -7.83 -8.31 12.53
CA GLY A 27 -8.28 -9.51 13.23
C GLY A 27 -7.35 -9.99 14.35
N THR A 28 -6.11 -9.49 14.44
CA THR A 28 -5.12 -9.87 15.47
C THR A 28 -5.27 -9.08 16.76
N ALA A 29 -6.50 -8.94 17.25
CA ALA A 29 -6.74 -8.49 18.61
C ALA A 29 -6.07 -9.49 19.57
N LEU A 30 -5.28 -8.96 20.49
CA LEU A 30 -4.65 -9.78 21.52
C LEU A 30 -5.79 -10.48 22.31
N PRO A 31 -5.76 -11.81 22.51
CA PRO A 31 -6.74 -12.48 23.36
C PRO A 31 -6.75 -11.83 24.75
N ASP A 32 -7.89 -11.90 25.45
CA ASP A 32 -8.07 -11.20 26.72
C ASP A 32 -7.09 -11.75 27.77
N LEU A 33 -5.97 -11.06 27.91
CA LEU A 33 -4.90 -11.41 28.81
C LEU A 33 -5.22 -10.81 30.18
N PRO A 34 -5.20 -11.60 31.26
CA PRO A 34 -5.35 -11.07 32.60
C PRO A 34 -4.18 -10.10 32.84
N THR A 35 -4.54 -8.85 33.11
CA THR A 35 -3.58 -7.74 33.33
C THR A 35 -3.73 -7.14 34.72
N ASP A 36 -4.65 -7.67 35.54
CA ASP A 36 -4.86 -7.27 36.91
C ASP A 36 -4.09 -8.17 37.89
N GLY A 37 -3.45 -7.55 38.89
CA GLY A 37 -2.65 -8.24 39.90
C GLY A 37 -3.44 -9.28 40.70
N GLY A 38 -4.76 -9.11 40.83
CA GLY A 38 -5.66 -10.04 41.50
C GLY A 38 -5.81 -11.38 40.78
N SER A 39 -5.90 -11.38 39.45
CA SER A 39 -6.04 -12.61 38.65
C SER A 39 -4.73 -13.40 38.53
N LEU A 40 -3.59 -12.72 38.66
CA LEU A 40 -2.27 -13.31 38.51
C LEU A 40 -1.57 -13.60 39.85
N GLY A 41 -2.04 -12.99 40.94
CA GLY A 41 -1.40 -13.05 42.26
C GLY A 41 0.01 -12.44 42.30
N HIS A 42 0.41 -11.68 41.26
CA HIS A 42 1.77 -11.16 41.10
C HIS A 42 1.79 -9.84 40.31
N ASP A 43 1.92 -8.72 41.02
CA ASP A 43 1.86 -7.36 40.45
C ASP A 43 2.92 -7.11 39.37
N GLY A 44 4.12 -7.66 39.53
CA GLY A 44 5.17 -7.54 38.51
C GLY A 44 4.81 -8.21 37.17
N LEU A 45 4.03 -9.30 37.22
CA LEU A 45 3.60 -10.02 36.03
C LEU A 45 2.40 -9.32 35.38
N ALA A 46 1.48 -8.81 36.21
CA ALA A 46 0.38 -7.96 35.77
C ALA A 46 0.88 -6.72 35.01
N ASN A 47 1.88 -6.02 35.56
CA ASN A 47 2.50 -4.86 34.91
C ASN A 47 3.20 -5.21 33.59
N ALA A 48 3.91 -6.34 33.55
CA ALA A 48 4.58 -6.81 32.33
C ALA A 48 3.56 -7.15 31.23
N LEU A 49 2.48 -7.85 31.58
CA LEU A 49 1.40 -8.19 30.65
C LEU A 49 0.63 -6.96 30.18
N GLY A 50 0.36 -5.99 31.08
CA GLY A 50 -0.26 -4.72 30.73
C GLY A 50 0.60 -3.91 29.74
N SER A 51 1.90 -3.83 29.99
CA SER A 51 2.86 -3.15 29.11
C SER A 51 2.96 -3.82 27.74
N PHE A 52 2.98 -5.16 27.71
CA PHE A 52 2.96 -5.94 26.48
C PHE A 52 1.67 -5.69 25.69
N ARG A 53 0.50 -5.74 26.35
CA ARG A 53 -0.80 -5.48 25.72
C ARG A 53 -0.86 -4.07 25.14
N GLY A 54 -0.40 -3.06 25.88
CA GLY A 54 -0.34 -1.68 25.38
C GLY A 54 0.52 -1.56 24.12
N ARG A 55 1.76 -2.09 24.17
CA ARG A 55 2.67 -2.08 23.02
C ARG A 55 2.13 -2.82 21.80
N TRP A 56 1.48 -3.97 22.01
CA TRP A 56 0.87 -4.71 20.92
C TRP A 56 -0.23 -3.91 20.25
N THR A 57 -1.18 -3.37 21.03
CA THR A 57 -2.29 -2.59 20.50
C THR A 57 -1.79 -1.37 19.73
N THR A 58 -0.84 -0.63 20.29
CA THR A 58 -0.21 0.51 19.60
C THR A 58 0.49 0.07 18.32
N GLY A 59 1.33 -0.97 18.38
CA GLY A 59 2.09 -1.42 17.21
C GLY A 59 1.22 -1.98 16.08
N ILE A 60 0.12 -2.66 16.40
CA ILE A 60 -0.86 -3.09 15.38
C ILE A 60 -1.56 -1.88 14.75
N SER A 61 -1.91 -0.86 15.53
CA SER A 61 -2.52 0.36 15.00
C SER A 61 -1.57 1.11 14.07
N GLU A 62 -0.31 1.30 14.48
CA GLU A 62 0.72 1.94 13.66
C GLU A 62 0.97 1.14 12.37
N LEU A 63 1.06 -0.19 12.47
CA LEU A 63 1.25 -1.05 11.30
C LEU A 63 0.07 -0.96 10.32
N GLN A 64 -1.17 -0.85 10.81
CA GLN A 64 -2.34 -0.65 9.95
C GLN A 64 -2.29 0.68 9.19
N GLU A 65 -1.88 1.75 9.88
CA GLU A 65 -1.72 3.08 9.27
C GLU A 65 -0.62 3.08 8.19
N ASP A 66 0.52 2.47 8.48
CA ASP A 66 1.63 2.32 7.54
C ASP A 66 1.20 1.55 6.29
N VAL A 67 0.52 0.41 6.47
CA VAL A 67 0.04 -0.41 5.36
C VAL A 67 -1.01 0.32 4.53
N SER A 68 -1.92 1.07 5.16
CA SER A 68 -2.89 1.90 4.46
C SER A 68 -2.21 3.00 3.62
N THR A 69 -1.19 3.65 4.20
CA THR A 69 -0.41 4.69 3.53
C THR A 69 0.35 4.13 2.33
N ILE A 70 1.04 3.00 2.50
CA ILE A 70 1.78 2.32 1.43
C ILE A 70 0.83 1.90 0.31
N SER A 71 -0.34 1.33 0.66
CA SER A 71 -1.35 0.94 -0.33
C SER A 71 -1.83 2.13 -1.16
N ALA A 72 -2.12 3.27 -0.51
CA ALA A 72 -2.53 4.49 -1.20
C ALA A 72 -1.42 5.06 -2.12
N LEU A 73 -0.17 5.03 -1.67
CA LEU A 73 0.97 5.48 -2.49
C LEU A 73 1.19 4.60 -3.71
N LEU A 74 1.04 3.29 -3.57
CA LEU A 74 1.16 2.34 -4.68
C LEU A 74 0.05 2.52 -5.71
N ASP A 75 -1.18 2.76 -5.26
CA ASP A 75 -2.34 2.98 -6.12
C ASP A 75 -2.24 4.33 -6.87
N ALA A 76 -1.83 5.39 -6.17
CA ALA A 76 -1.57 6.70 -6.78
C ALA A 76 -0.48 6.60 -7.85
N ALA A 77 0.64 5.94 -7.55
CA ALA A 77 1.72 5.74 -8.52
C ALA A 77 1.25 4.92 -9.73
N ALA A 78 0.51 3.83 -9.51
CA ALA A 78 -0.05 3.02 -10.60
C ALA A 78 -0.95 3.85 -11.52
N THR A 79 -1.80 4.70 -10.94
CA THR A 79 -2.69 5.61 -11.67
C THR A 79 -1.92 6.63 -12.49
N GLU A 80 -0.94 7.31 -11.88
CA GLU A 80 -0.10 8.30 -12.57
C GLU A 80 0.65 7.69 -13.77
N TYR A 81 1.18 6.47 -13.62
CA TYR A 81 1.86 5.79 -14.73
C TYR A 81 0.91 5.38 -15.85
N LEU A 82 -0.32 4.97 -15.54
CA LEU A 82 -1.34 4.65 -16.54
C LEU A 82 -1.77 5.89 -17.33
N GLU A 83 -1.99 7.02 -16.65
CA GLU A 83 -2.34 8.29 -17.28
C GLU A 83 -1.20 8.81 -18.17
N LEU A 84 0.05 8.69 -17.70
CA LEU A 84 1.21 9.07 -18.47
C LEU A 84 1.34 8.23 -19.74
N ASP A 85 1.20 6.90 -19.64
CA ASP A 85 1.30 5.99 -20.79
C ASP A 85 0.20 6.27 -21.83
N ALA A 86 -1.03 6.56 -21.38
CA ALA A 86 -2.13 6.96 -22.25
C ALA A 86 -1.81 8.28 -22.99
N SER A 87 -1.35 9.31 -22.26
CA SER A 87 -1.03 10.61 -22.86
C SER A 87 0.10 10.55 -23.90
N VAL A 88 1.12 9.72 -23.64
CA VAL A 88 2.24 9.49 -24.56
C VAL A 88 1.77 8.69 -25.78
N GLY A 89 0.88 7.71 -25.57
CA GLY A 89 0.24 6.95 -26.64
C GLY A 89 -0.54 7.85 -27.61
N ASP A 90 -1.39 8.73 -27.07
CA ASP A 90 -2.18 9.69 -27.86
C ASP A 90 -1.27 10.64 -28.65
N ALA A 91 -0.25 11.23 -27.99
CA ALA A 91 0.70 12.12 -28.65
C ALA A 91 1.50 11.41 -29.76
N ALA A 92 1.89 10.14 -29.56
CA ALA A 92 2.59 9.34 -30.56
C ALA A 92 1.69 8.98 -31.75
N HIS A 93 0.41 8.70 -31.49
CA HIS A 93 -0.58 8.44 -32.53
C HIS A 93 -0.81 9.69 -33.40
N ASP A 94 -0.99 10.86 -32.78
CA ASP A 94 -1.23 12.13 -33.48
C ASP A 94 -0.03 12.58 -34.32
N ALA A 95 1.19 12.43 -33.79
CA ALA A 95 2.41 12.70 -34.54
C ALA A 95 2.56 11.79 -35.76
N SER A 96 2.17 10.51 -35.62
CA SER A 96 2.18 9.54 -36.71
C SER A 96 1.12 9.83 -37.77
N ALA A 97 -0.07 10.29 -37.37
CA ALA A 97 -1.15 10.68 -38.27
C ALA A 97 -0.80 11.95 -39.07
N SER A 98 -0.24 12.95 -38.41
CA SER A 98 0.21 14.21 -39.04
C SER A 98 1.31 13.97 -40.09
N SER A 99 2.25 13.06 -39.80
CA SER A 99 3.33 12.70 -40.72
C SER A 99 2.84 11.96 -41.98
N ARG A 100 1.75 11.18 -41.87
CA ARG A 100 1.14 10.48 -43.03
C ARG A 100 0.32 11.42 -43.92
N SER A 101 -0.30 12.45 -43.35
CA SER A 101 -1.11 13.42 -44.10
C SER A 101 -0.27 14.42 -44.91
N GLY A 102 0.97 14.70 -44.52
CA GLY A 102 1.85 15.66 -45.20
C GLY A 102 2.64 15.12 -46.41
N GLY A 103 2.58 13.81 -46.70
CA GLY A 103 3.39 13.16 -47.73
C GLY A 103 2.81 13.10 -49.14
N GLY A 104 1.57 13.58 -49.34
CA GLY A 104 0.83 13.48 -50.61
C GLY A 104 0.79 14.79 -51.39
N GLY A 105 1.95 15.31 -51.82
CA GLY A 105 2.01 16.53 -52.64
C GLY A 105 3.26 16.55 -53.49
N ARG A 106 3.24 15.84 -54.62
CA ARG A 106 4.16 16.03 -55.75
C ARG A 106 3.34 16.17 -57.02
#